data_AF-A0A432HU65-F1
#
_entry.id   AF-A0A432HU65-F1
#
_cell.length_a   1.000
_cell.length_b   1.000
_cell.length_c   1.000
_cell.angle_alpha   90.00
_cell.angle_beta   90.00
_cell.angle_gamma   90.00
#
_symmetry.space_group_name_H-M   'P 1'
#
loop_
_entity.id
_entity.type
_entity.pdbx_description
1 polymer ?
#
loop_
_entity_poly.entity_id
_entity_poly.type
_entity_poly.pdbx_seq_one_letter_code
_entity_poly.pdbx_strand_id
1 'polypeptide(L)'
;MNVMWVEAFVSQGHAEPVKGAFHGLAAVVCGLMFAYNTTAWLFRREPHLAINALVYGTAILYEGVQTHRHVASRARAGRDTTRPRDRTLSEA
;
A
#
# COMPACT_ATOMS: atom_id res chain seq x y z
N MET A 1 16.53 18.32 8.44
CA MET A 1 15.61 17.77 7.42
C MET A 1 14.35 18.63 7.46
N ASN A 2 13.99 19.32 6.37
CA ASN A 2 12.96 20.36 6.40
C ASN A 2 11.55 19.75 6.47
N VAL A 3 10.73 20.19 7.44
CA VAL A 3 9.40 19.64 7.75
C VAL A 3 8.47 19.62 6.53
N MET A 4 8.50 20.68 5.71
CA MET A 4 7.73 20.78 4.46
C MET A 4 7.92 19.60 3.49
N TRP A 5 9.10 18.98 3.45
CA TRP A 5 9.35 17.82 2.56
C TRP A 5 8.67 16.56 3.06
N VAL A 6 8.52 16.39 4.37
CA VAL A 6 7.81 15.26 4.97
C VAL A 6 6.31 15.40 4.73
N GLU A 7 5.77 16.59 4.96
CA GLU A 7 4.37 16.94 4.68
C GLU A 7 4.01 16.71 3.20
N ALA A 8 4.85 17.21 2.29
CA ALA A 8 4.69 17.03 0.85
C ALA A 8 4.90 15.58 0.36
N PHE A 9 5.53 14.71 1.16
CA PHE A 9 5.65 13.28 0.85
C PHE A 9 4.43 12.50 1.34
N VAL A 10 3.90 12.79 2.53
CA VAL A 10 2.74 12.07 3.08
C VAL A 10 1.41 12.50 2.44
N SER A 11 1.32 13.71 1.90
CA SER A 11 0.11 14.24 1.24
C SER A 11 -0.41 13.34 0.11
N GLN A 12 -1.74 13.21 0.01
CA GLN A 12 -2.38 12.35 -0.99
C GLN A 12 -2.06 12.81 -2.42
N GLY A 13 -1.77 11.87 -3.31
CA GLY A 13 -1.44 12.14 -4.72
C GLY A 13 0.05 12.36 -4.96
N HIS A 14 0.82 12.73 -3.93
CA HIS A 14 2.29 12.82 -4.02
C HIS A 14 2.95 11.49 -3.67
N ALA A 15 4.00 11.13 -4.41
CA ALA A 15 4.81 9.92 -4.18
C ALA A 15 4.01 8.59 -4.04
N GLU A 16 2.77 8.54 -4.52
CA GLU A 16 1.90 7.34 -4.52
C GLU A 16 2.58 6.08 -5.09
N PRO A 17 3.48 6.16 -6.10
CA PRO A 17 4.29 5.01 -6.50
C PRO A 17 5.16 4.42 -5.39
N VAL A 18 5.82 5.29 -4.62
CA VAL A 18 6.75 4.93 -3.55
C VAL A 18 5.98 4.40 -2.34
N LYS A 19 4.90 5.09 -1.94
CA LYS A 19 3.98 4.61 -0.88
C LYS A 19 3.46 3.21 -1.18
N GLY A 20 2.91 3.00 -2.39
CA GLY A 20 2.42 1.70 -2.82
C GLY A 20 3.50 0.60 -2.85
N ALA A 21 4.77 0.96 -3.12
CA ALA A 21 5.88 0.01 -3.04
C ALA A 21 6.23 -0.36 -1.59
N PHE A 22 6.21 0.60 -0.66
CA PHE A 22 6.39 0.31 0.77
C PHE A 22 5.27 -0.56 1.33
N HIS A 23 4.00 -0.28 1.00
CA HIS A 23 2.87 -1.12 1.39
C HIS A 23 2.95 -2.53 0.79
N GLY A 24 3.37 -2.65 -0.47
CA GLY A 24 3.63 -3.95 -1.10
C GLY A 24 4.75 -4.74 -0.40
N LEU A 25 5.85 -4.09 -0.03
CA LEU A 25 6.94 -4.70 0.73
C LEU A 25 6.49 -5.13 2.14
N ALA A 26 5.72 -4.30 2.83
CA ALA A 26 5.13 -4.62 4.13
C ALA A 26 4.23 -5.86 4.03
N ALA A 27 3.37 -5.94 3.01
CA ALA A 27 2.54 -7.11 2.75
C ALA A 27 3.37 -8.40 2.53
N VAL A 28 4.49 -8.33 1.81
CA VAL A 28 5.41 -9.48 1.63
C VAL A 28 6.02 -9.92 2.95
N VAL A 29 6.53 -8.99 3.77
CA VAL A 29 7.11 -9.30 5.09
C VAL A 29 6.05 -9.90 6.01
N CYS A 30 4.84 -9.33 6.07
CA CYS A 30 3.73 -9.91 6.83
C CYS A 30 3.32 -11.30 6.29
N GLY A 31 3.38 -11.53 4.97
CA GLY A 31 3.17 -12.85 4.35
C GLY A 31 4.14 -13.91 4.87
N LEU A 32 5.43 -13.60 4.92
CA LEU A 32 6.46 -14.50 5.46
C LEU A 32 6.24 -14.78 6.96
N MET A 33 5.94 -13.73 7.74
CA MET A 33 5.66 -13.88 9.17
C MET A 33 4.38 -14.67 9.44
N PHE A 34 3.32 -14.47 8.65
CA PHE A 34 2.08 -15.24 8.70
C PHE A 34 2.33 -16.72 8.44
N ALA A 35 3.04 -17.05 7.35
CA ALA A 35 3.34 -18.42 6.97
C ALA A 35 4.19 -19.14 8.03
N TYR A 36 5.23 -18.47 8.56
CA TYR A 36 6.06 -19.01 9.65
C TYR A 36 5.23 -19.28 10.91
N ASN A 37 4.51 -18.28 11.43
CA ASN A 37 3.77 -18.42 12.69
C ASN A 37 2.62 -19.43 12.58
N THR A 38 1.93 -19.48 11.44
CA THR A 38 0.89 -20.51 11.16
C THR A 38 1.50 -21.90 11.16
N THR A 39 2.62 -22.11 10.45
CA THR A 39 3.31 -23.40 10.38
C THR A 39 3.77 -23.83 11.78
N ALA A 40 4.44 -22.93 12.50
CA ALA A 40 4.90 -23.19 13.86
C ALA A 40 3.74 -23.51 14.82
N TRP A 41 2.61 -22.82 14.70
CA TRP A 41 1.40 -23.10 15.49
C TRP A 41 0.82 -24.48 15.20
N LEU A 42 0.75 -24.91 13.94
CA LEU A 42 0.20 -26.23 13.58
C LEU A 42 0.95 -27.39 14.28
N PHE A 43 2.28 -27.25 14.46
CA PHE A 43 3.12 -28.22 15.17
C PHE A 43 3.15 -28.03 16.70
N ARG A 44 3.33 -26.81 17.20
CA ARG A 44 3.53 -26.53 18.64
C ARG A 44 2.25 -26.25 19.42
N ARG A 45 1.17 -25.83 18.74
CA ARG A 45 -0.15 -25.42 19.28
C ARG A 45 -0.11 -24.28 20.30
N GLU A 46 1.00 -23.56 20.41
CA GLU A 46 1.16 -22.47 21.37
C GLU A 46 0.32 -21.22 21.00
N PRO A 47 -0.47 -20.65 21.92
CA PRO A 47 -1.42 -19.58 21.60
C PRO A 47 -0.80 -18.32 20.98
N HIS A 48 0.41 -17.95 21.38
CA HIS A 48 1.07 -16.75 20.85
C HIS A 48 1.38 -16.86 19.34
N LEU A 49 1.62 -18.07 18.82
CA LEU A 49 1.86 -18.31 17.40
C LEU A 49 0.57 -18.12 16.59
N ALA A 50 -0.58 -18.55 17.13
CA ALA A 50 -1.89 -18.28 16.54
C ALA A 50 -2.22 -16.78 16.54
N ILE A 51 -1.95 -16.07 17.66
CA ILE A 51 -2.15 -14.62 17.76
C ILE A 51 -1.28 -13.88 16.74
N ASN A 52 0.01 -14.22 16.65
CA ASN A 52 0.92 -13.66 15.65
C ASN A 52 0.40 -13.90 14.22
N ALA A 53 -0.06 -15.13 13.91
CA ALA A 53 -0.64 -15.43 12.61
C ALA A 53 -1.89 -14.57 12.33
N LEU A 54 -2.81 -14.38 13.28
CA LEU A 54 -3.97 -13.51 13.09
C LEU A 54 -3.57 -12.03 12.87
N VAL A 55 -2.59 -11.53 13.63
CA VAL A 55 -2.07 -10.16 13.49
C VAL A 55 -1.42 -9.95 12.12
N TYR A 56 -0.47 -10.82 11.71
CA TYR A 56 0.19 -10.69 10.41
C TYR A 56 -0.78 -10.97 9.24
N GLY A 57 -1.74 -11.89 9.40
CA GLY A 57 -2.80 -12.13 8.42
C GLY A 57 -3.67 -10.89 8.18
N THR A 58 -4.08 -10.22 9.26
CA THR A 58 -4.84 -8.96 9.18
C THR A 58 -4.00 -7.84 8.55
N ALA A 59 -2.70 -7.77 8.87
CA ALA A 59 -1.79 -6.81 8.26
C ALA A 59 -1.67 -6.98 6.74
N ILE A 60 -1.57 -8.23 6.23
CA ILE A 60 -1.56 -8.50 4.77
C ILE A 60 -2.81 -7.94 4.09
N LEU A 61 -3.99 -8.14 4.67
CA LEU A 61 -5.25 -7.62 4.11
C LEU A 61 -5.27 -6.09 4.10
N TYR A 62 -4.83 -5.46 5.18
CA TYR A 62 -4.77 -4.00 5.29
C TYR A 62 -3.78 -3.40 4.27
N GLU A 63 -2.56 -3.92 4.21
CA GLU A 63 -1.51 -3.47 3.28
C GLU A 63 -1.87 -3.75 1.81
N GLY A 64 -2.59 -4.84 1.53
CA GLY A 64 -3.17 -5.12 0.21
C GLY A 64 -4.18 -4.05 -0.23
N VAL A 65 -5.07 -3.63 0.69
CA VAL A 65 -6.03 -2.53 0.43
C VAL A 65 -5.30 -1.20 0.21
N GLN A 66 -4.26 -0.88 1.00
CA GLN A 66 -3.46 0.33 0.79
C GLN A 66 -2.74 0.31 -0.57
N THR A 67 -2.09 -0.81 -0.90
CA THR A 67 -1.40 -1.01 -2.18
C THR A 67 -2.36 -0.83 -3.36
N HIS A 68 -3.54 -1.44 -3.32
CA HIS A 68 -4.56 -1.29 -4.37
C HIS A 68 -5.02 0.15 -4.53
N ARG A 69 -5.23 0.90 -3.43
CA ARG A 69 -5.59 2.33 -3.47
C ARG A 69 -4.52 3.14 -4.20
N HIS A 70 -3.24 2.97 -3.85
CA HIS A 70 -2.15 3.70 -4.51
C HIS A 70 -2.01 3.31 -5.99
N VAL A 71 -2.17 2.04 -6.36
CA VAL A 71 -2.18 1.59 -7.77
C VAL A 71 -3.35 2.20 -8.54
N ALA A 72 -4.55 2.22 -7.95
CA ALA A 72 -5.73 2.85 -8.55
C ALA A 72 -5.54 4.38 -8.72
N SER A 73 -4.92 5.07 -7.75
CA SER A 73 -4.55 6.48 -7.87
C SER A 73 -3.57 6.72 -9.01
N ARG A 74 -2.51 5.90 -9.14
CA ARG A 74 -1.54 5.95 -10.25
C ARG A 74 -2.22 5.76 -11.60
N ALA A 75 -3.15 4.80 -11.70
CA ALA A 75 -3.93 4.53 -12.90
C ALA A 75 -5.01 5.60 -13.21
N ARG A 76 -5.40 6.43 -12.26
CA ARG A 76 -6.25 7.62 -12.50
C ARG A 76 -5.40 8.78 -13.00
N ALA A 77 -4.32 9.11 -12.30
CA ALA A 77 -3.39 10.18 -12.69
C ALA A 77 -2.89 10.01 -14.13
N GLY A 78 -2.44 8.81 -14.52
CA GLY A 78 -1.99 8.56 -15.89
C GLY A 78 -3.06 8.68 -16.98
N ARG A 79 -4.36 8.59 -16.63
CA ARG A 79 -5.48 8.84 -17.56
C ARG A 79 -5.79 10.32 -17.71
N ASP A 80 -5.64 11.11 -16.64
CA ASP A 80 -5.80 12.56 -16.72
C ASP A 80 -4.66 13.21 -17.52
N THR A 81 -3.42 12.71 -17.42
CA THR A 81 -2.28 13.21 -18.24
C THR A 81 -2.41 12.89 -19.73
N THR A 82 -3.17 11.86 -20.09
CA THR A 82 -3.32 11.39 -21.49
C THR A 82 -4.61 11.89 -22.16
N ARG A 83 -5.46 12.62 -21.42
CA ARG A 83 -6.63 13.29 -21.98
C ARG A 83 -6.21 14.61 -22.66
N PRO A 84 -6.49 14.81 -23.96
CA PRO A 84 -6.23 16.09 -24.63
C PRO A 84 -6.98 17.24 -23.95
N ARG A 85 -6.34 18.41 -23.87
CA ARG A 85 -6.88 19.62 -23.23
C ARG A 85 -7.79 20.41 -24.19
N ASP A 86 -8.70 19.72 -24.88
CA ASP A 86 -9.55 20.26 -25.95
C ASP A 86 -10.71 21.12 -25.43
N ARG A 87 -10.43 22.08 -24.54
CA ARG A 87 -11.44 22.95 -23.94
C ARG A 87 -10.97 24.36 -23.55
N THR A 88 -9.92 24.86 -24.19
CA THR A 88 -9.42 26.25 -23.98
C THR A 88 -9.16 27.01 -25.29
N LEU A 89 -9.76 26.60 -26.42
CA LEU A 89 -9.64 27.25 -27.73
C LEU A 89 -10.99 27.44 -28.45
N SER A 90 -12.11 27.36 -27.73
CA SER A 90 -13.47 27.61 -28.28
C SER A 90 -14.08 28.95 -27.85
N GLU A 91 -13.34 29.74 -27.08
CA GLU A 91 -13.78 31.02 -26.49
C GLU A 91 -12.64 32.07 -26.60
N ALA A 92 -12.10 32.23 -27.80
CA ALA A 92 -11.12 33.26 -28.18
C ALA A 92 -11.43 33.75 -29.60
#